data_AF-A0A662J2T0-F1
#
_entry.id   AF-A0A662J2T0-F1
#
_cell.length_a   1.000
_cell.length_b   1.000
_cell.length_c   1.000
_cell.angle_alpha   90.00
_cell.angle_beta   90.00
_cell.angle_gamma   90.00
#
_symmetry.space_group_name_H-M   'P 1'
#
loop_
_entity.id
_entity.type
_entity.pdbx_description
1 polymer ?
#
loop_
_entity_poly.entity_id
_entity_poly.type
_entity_poly.pdbx_seq_one_letter_code
_entity_poly.pdbx_strand_id
1 'polypeptide(L)'
;VEVSLVLLAREMPLYLLAAYAAGRRDLVIVKANLVRKPDFQLEVFGKEARLEKEITVKKELFKPVKVGGLSRYVSIKSDKPDKASKLLSGEVLEHLTALRSCLERFSISRREPHILIACRKRESTIGAILKLLEATAKAVCGPEELTHGRRGRR
;
A
#
# COMPACT_ATOMS: atom_id res chain seq x y z
N VAL A 1 -12.12 7.80 0.47
CA VAL A 1 -10.95 7.26 -0.28
C VAL A 1 -10.50 8.34 -1.22
N GLU A 2 -9.20 8.60 -1.28
CA GLU A 2 -8.55 9.54 -2.19
C GLU A 2 -7.67 8.74 -3.15
N VAL A 3 -7.75 9.05 -4.43
CA VAL A 3 -6.93 8.44 -5.48
C VAL A 3 -6.22 9.57 -6.21
N SER A 4 -4.89 9.58 -6.13
CA SER A 4 -4.02 10.57 -6.76
C SER A 4 -3.21 9.90 -7.86
N LEU A 5 -3.14 10.55 -9.02
CA LEU A 5 -2.26 10.15 -10.12
C LEU A 5 -1.05 11.08 -10.12
N VAL A 6 0.14 10.52 -9.91
CA VAL A 6 1.40 11.26 -10.02
C VAL A 6 1.99 10.97 -11.39
N LEU A 7 1.94 11.97 -12.26
CA LEU A 7 2.42 11.87 -13.62
C LEU A 7 3.86 12.39 -13.70
N LEU A 8 4.69 11.74 -14.51
CA LEU A 8 6.00 12.29 -14.87
C LEU A 8 5.82 13.58 -15.69
N ALA A 9 6.82 14.47 -15.64
CA ALA A 9 6.78 15.76 -16.32
C ALA A 9 6.69 15.59 -17.85
N ARG A 10 5.46 15.66 -18.38
CA ARG A 10 5.17 15.54 -19.82
C ARG A 10 5.60 16.76 -20.63
N GLU A 11 5.72 17.90 -19.97
CA GLU A 11 6.18 19.17 -20.56
C GLU A 11 7.67 19.17 -20.94
N MET A 12 8.45 18.17 -20.50
CA MET A 12 9.88 18.04 -20.78
C MET A 12 10.18 16.68 -21.44
N PRO A 13 10.04 16.55 -22.77
CA PRO A 13 10.16 15.26 -23.47
C PRO A 13 11.50 14.54 -23.23
N LEU A 14 12.62 15.27 -23.21
CA LEU A 14 13.94 14.68 -22.94
C LEU A 14 14.04 14.13 -21.50
N TYR A 15 13.49 14.87 -20.54
CA TYR A 15 13.40 14.39 -19.16
C TYR A 15 12.53 13.14 -19.07
N LEU A 16 11.38 13.12 -19.77
CA LEU A 16 10.47 11.98 -19.77
C LEU A 16 11.14 10.71 -20.30
N LEU A 17 11.89 10.83 -21.40
CA LEU A 17 12.66 9.72 -21.97
C LEU A 17 13.74 9.23 -21.00
N ALA A 18 14.53 10.15 -20.42
CA ALA A 18 15.54 9.82 -19.43
C ALA A 18 14.93 9.17 -18.17
N ALA A 19 13.77 9.65 -17.72
CA ALA A 19 13.04 9.10 -16.58
C ALA A 19 12.56 7.67 -16.87
N TYR A 20 12.02 7.41 -18.07
CA TYR A 20 11.62 6.07 -18.50
C TYR A 20 12.80 5.11 -18.67
N ALA A 21 13.90 5.57 -19.26
CA ALA A 21 15.14 4.80 -19.36
C ALA A 21 15.70 4.47 -17.98
N ALA A 22 15.63 5.43 -17.06
CA ALA A 22 15.93 5.24 -15.66
C ALA A 22 14.82 4.48 -14.91
N GLY A 23 13.84 3.86 -15.55
CA GLY A 23 12.82 3.00 -14.92
C GLY A 23 11.75 3.71 -14.07
N ARG A 24 11.68 5.04 -14.07
CA ARG A 24 10.58 5.80 -13.44
C ARG A 24 9.32 5.61 -14.27
N ARG A 25 8.17 5.54 -13.61
CA ARG A 25 6.85 5.45 -14.25
C ARG A 25 5.88 6.33 -13.48
N ASP A 26 4.76 6.65 -14.12
CA ASP A 26 3.63 7.29 -13.43
C ASP A 26 3.19 6.42 -12.25
N LEU A 27 2.68 7.05 -11.19
CA LEU A 27 2.23 6.36 -9.98
C LEU A 27 0.74 6.60 -9.74
N VAL A 28 0.09 5.57 -9.20
CA VAL A 28 -1.23 5.65 -8.58
C VAL A 28 -1.00 5.58 -7.08
N ILE A 29 -1.44 6.60 -6.36
CA ILE A 29 -1.43 6.63 -4.90
C ILE A 29 -2.87 6.60 -4.42
N VAL A 30 -3.23 5.59 -3.64
CA VAL A 30 -4.52 5.48 -2.98
C VAL A 30 -4.33 5.70 -1.50
N LYS A 31 -5.02 6.69 -0.94
CA LYS A 31 -5.08 6.95 0.49
C LYS A 31 -6.50 6.75 0.97
N ALA A 32 -6.70 5.93 1.98
CA ALA A 32 -8.02 5.70 2.55
C ALA A 32 -7.96 5.79 4.06
N ASN A 33 -8.83 6.61 4.65
CA ASN A 33 -8.98 6.65 6.09
C ASN A 33 -9.79 5.44 6.56
N LEU A 34 -9.30 4.80 7.61
CA LEU A 34 -9.96 3.72 8.32
C LEU A 34 -10.89 4.31 9.39
N VAL A 35 -12.07 3.69 9.54
CA VAL A 35 -13.03 4.07 10.58
C VAL A 35 -12.46 3.74 11.96
N ARG A 36 -11.84 2.56 12.09
CA ARG A 36 -11.19 2.10 13.32
C ARG A 36 -9.69 2.33 13.27
N LYS A 37 -9.13 2.76 14.40
CA LYS A 37 -7.69 2.92 14.55
C LYS A 37 -7.00 1.55 14.61
N PRO A 38 -6.08 1.22 13.68
CA PRO A 38 -5.32 -0.02 13.77
C PRO A 38 -4.40 0.03 14.99
N ASP A 39 -4.18 -1.11 15.62
CA ASP A 39 -3.34 -1.19 16.82
C ASP A 39 -1.88 -1.60 16.53
N PHE A 40 -1.52 -1.64 15.25
CA PHE A 40 -0.19 -1.93 14.71
C PHE A 40 0.10 -1.02 13.50
N GLN A 41 1.36 -0.99 13.08
CA GLN A 41 1.84 -0.34 11.88
C GLN A 41 2.42 -1.37 10.94
N LEU A 42 2.13 -1.23 9.65
CA LEU A 42 2.64 -2.11 8.61
C LEU A 42 3.25 -1.28 7.49
N GLU A 43 4.41 -1.70 7.02
CA GLU A 43 5.04 -1.18 5.81
C GLU A 43 5.46 -2.36 4.94
N VAL A 44 4.98 -2.37 3.71
CA VAL A 44 5.34 -3.32 2.67
C VAL A 44 5.93 -2.53 1.51
N PHE A 45 7.14 -2.89 1.12
CA PHE A 45 7.84 -2.29 -0.02
C PHE A 45 8.05 -3.35 -1.09
N GLY A 46 7.86 -3.00 -2.36
CA GLY A 46 8.34 -3.83 -3.47
C GLY A 46 9.86 -3.96 -3.39
N LYS A 47 10.43 -5.11 -3.78
CA LYS A 47 11.89 -5.30 -3.75
C LYS A 47 12.67 -4.35 -4.68
N GLU A 48 12.00 -3.87 -5.73
CA GLU A 48 12.52 -2.84 -6.65
C GLU A 48 12.05 -1.42 -6.28
N ALA A 49 11.33 -1.27 -5.16
CA ALA A 49 10.69 -0.01 -4.83
C ALA A 49 11.73 1.06 -4.48
N ARG A 50 11.61 2.21 -5.15
CA ARG A 50 12.51 3.34 -4.89
C ARG A 50 12.14 4.06 -3.61
N LEU A 51 10.86 4.05 -3.29
CA LEU A 51 10.29 4.66 -2.10
C LEU A 51 10.85 4.08 -0.79
N GLU A 52 11.38 2.84 -0.78
CA GLU A 52 12.02 2.28 0.42
C GLU A 52 13.27 3.10 0.84
N LYS A 53 13.97 3.73 -0.11
CA LYS A 53 15.18 4.53 0.17
C LYS A 53 14.86 5.96 0.64
N GLU A 54 13.72 6.50 0.22
CA GLU A 54 13.33 7.89 0.50
C GLU A 54 12.56 8.02 1.83
N ILE A 55 11.96 6.93 2.31
CA ILE A 55 11.17 6.96 3.53
C ILE A 55 12.03 6.49 4.70
N THR A 56 12.44 7.44 5.54
CA THR A 56 13.06 7.19 6.84
C THR A 56 12.00 6.63 7.81
N VAL A 57 11.57 5.39 7.59
CA VAL A 57 10.79 4.65 8.59
C VAL A 57 11.65 4.61 9.84
N LYS A 58 11.16 5.10 10.98
CA LYS A 58 11.89 5.08 12.25
C LYS A 58 12.26 3.63 12.58
N LYS A 59 13.49 3.24 12.20
CA LYS A 59 13.95 1.85 12.09
C LYS A 59 13.88 1.08 13.41
N GLU A 60 13.87 1.80 14.53
CA GLU A 60 13.99 1.24 15.88
C GLU A 60 12.75 0.48 16.36
N LEU A 61 11.57 0.70 15.76
CA LEU A 61 10.33 0.01 16.17
C LEU A 61 9.88 -1.11 15.21
N PHE A 62 10.40 -1.12 13.98
CA PHE A 62 9.90 -1.99 12.92
C PHE A 62 10.73 -3.27 12.83
N LYS A 63 10.07 -4.40 13.10
CA LYS A 63 10.65 -5.74 12.96
C LYS A 63 10.26 -6.35 11.61
N PRO A 64 11.16 -7.13 10.97
CA PRO A 64 10.82 -7.82 9.72
C PRO A 64 9.74 -8.87 9.97
N VAL A 65 8.79 -8.99 9.05
CA VAL A 65 7.73 -10.01 9.10
C VAL A 65 7.97 -11.00 7.97
N LYS A 66 8.14 -12.28 8.31
CA LYS A 66 8.27 -13.35 7.31
C LYS A 66 6.89 -13.85 6.92
N VAL A 67 6.46 -13.56 5.69
CA VAL A 67 5.21 -14.07 5.12
C VAL A 67 5.54 -14.94 3.90
N GLY A 68 5.82 -16.22 4.16
CA GLY A 68 6.03 -17.27 3.16
C GLY A 68 6.80 -16.84 1.91
N GLY A 69 6.30 -17.24 0.73
CA GLY A 69 6.89 -16.93 -0.57
C GLY A 69 6.85 -15.46 -0.98
N LEU A 70 6.05 -14.61 -0.30
CA LEU A 70 5.94 -13.19 -0.61
C LEU A 70 7.23 -12.42 -0.28
N SER A 71 7.95 -12.88 0.74
CA SER A 71 9.25 -12.34 1.17
C SER A 71 10.32 -12.30 0.07
N ARG A 72 10.14 -13.06 -1.02
CA ARG A 72 11.02 -13.04 -2.20
C ARG A 72 10.82 -11.79 -3.08
N TYR A 73 9.63 -11.19 -3.02
CA TYR A 73 9.20 -10.10 -3.91
C TYR A 73 8.96 -8.77 -3.18
N VAL A 74 8.70 -8.82 -1.87
CA VAL A 74 8.44 -7.63 -1.05
C VAL A 74 9.18 -7.68 0.29
N SER A 75 9.54 -6.51 0.80
CA SER A 75 10.11 -6.27 2.12
C SER A 75 8.97 -5.86 3.06
N ILE A 76 8.74 -6.62 4.13
CA ILE A 76 7.61 -6.40 5.05
C ILE A 76 8.15 -6.09 6.44
N LYS A 77 7.69 -4.99 7.02
CA LYS A 77 8.11 -4.48 8.31
C LYS A 77 6.88 -4.09 9.14
N SER A 78 6.87 -4.44 10.41
CA SER A 78 5.77 -4.09 11.33
C SER A 78 6.28 -3.84 12.75
N ASP A 79 5.59 -2.99 13.51
CA ASP A 79 5.82 -2.84 14.95
C ASP A 79 5.28 -4.04 15.76
N LYS A 80 4.32 -4.79 15.20
CA LYS A 80 3.72 -6.00 15.76
C LYS A 80 3.69 -7.11 14.69
N PRO A 81 4.72 -7.96 14.61
CA PRO A 81 4.83 -8.98 13.56
C PRO A 81 3.70 -10.00 13.57
N ASP A 82 3.21 -10.41 14.76
CA ASP A 82 2.15 -11.43 14.87
C ASP A 82 0.79 -10.96 14.35
N LYS A 83 0.50 -9.65 14.45
CA LYS A 83 -0.72 -9.06 13.89
C LYS A 83 -0.60 -8.83 12.40
N ALA A 84 0.58 -8.37 11.97
CA ALA A 84 0.88 -8.21 10.56
C ALA A 84 0.83 -9.54 9.80
N SER A 85 1.35 -10.63 10.35
CA SER A 85 1.30 -11.95 9.70
C SER A 85 -0.14 -12.47 9.57
N LYS A 86 -0.98 -12.24 10.57
CA LYS A 86 -2.42 -12.55 10.50
C LYS A 86 -3.15 -11.72 9.44
N LEU A 87 -2.89 -10.41 9.37
CA LEU A 87 -3.48 -9.58 8.32
C LEU A 87 -2.99 -9.98 6.93
N LEU A 88 -1.71 -10.34 6.80
CA LEU A 88 -1.10 -10.80 5.56
C LEU A 88 -1.34 -12.29 5.30
N SER A 89 -2.55 -12.75 5.63
CA SER A 89 -3.05 -14.08 5.31
C SER A 89 -4.41 -13.97 4.58
N GLY A 90 -4.79 -15.00 3.83
CA GLY A 90 -6.04 -14.98 3.05
C GLY A 90 -6.07 -13.93 1.94
N GLU A 91 -7.22 -13.27 1.75
CA GLU A 91 -7.51 -12.37 0.62
C GLU A 91 -6.52 -11.20 0.49
N VAL A 92 -6.06 -10.63 1.61
CA VAL A 92 -5.09 -9.54 1.60
C VAL A 92 -3.77 -10.00 0.95
N LEU A 93 -3.33 -11.22 1.29
CA LEU A 93 -2.11 -11.80 0.72
C LEU A 93 -2.26 -12.02 -0.80
N GLU A 94 -3.41 -12.53 -1.24
CA GLU A 94 -3.69 -12.79 -2.65
C GLU A 94 -3.67 -11.50 -3.48
N HIS A 95 -4.37 -10.47 -3.02
CA HIS A 95 -4.41 -9.18 -3.72
C HIS A 95 -3.08 -8.44 -3.68
N LEU A 96 -2.34 -8.54 -2.56
CA LEU A 96 -0.99 -8.00 -2.48
C LEU A 96 -0.02 -8.73 -3.42
N THR A 97 -0.17 -10.05 -3.58
CA THR A 97 0.61 -10.86 -4.53
C THR A 97 0.31 -10.46 -5.97
N ALA A 98 -0.95 -10.19 -6.31
CA ALA A 98 -1.34 -9.72 -7.64
C ALA A 98 -0.65 -8.39 -8.01
N LEU A 99 -0.37 -7.54 -7.01
CA LEU A 99 0.30 -6.25 -7.18
C LEU A 99 1.83 -6.33 -7.13
N ARG A 100 2.44 -7.51 -6.89
CA ARG A 100 3.90 -7.66 -6.66
C ARG A 100 4.80 -7.00 -7.70
N SER A 101 4.35 -6.94 -8.95
CA SER A 101 5.15 -6.40 -10.07
C SER A 101 5.05 -4.88 -10.22
N CYS A 102 4.10 -4.23 -9.56
CA CYS A 102 3.88 -2.78 -9.65
C CYS A 102 3.86 -2.08 -8.30
N LEU A 103 3.81 -2.82 -7.18
CA LEU A 103 3.79 -2.26 -5.84
C LEU A 103 5.09 -1.53 -5.54
N GLU A 104 4.98 -0.24 -5.21
CA GLU A 104 6.07 0.54 -4.63
C GLU A 104 5.95 0.53 -3.10
N ARG A 105 4.74 0.77 -2.57
CA ARG A 105 4.48 0.80 -1.13
C ARG A 105 3.06 0.37 -0.81
N PHE A 106 2.89 -0.37 0.27
CA PHE A 106 1.62 -0.56 0.96
C PHE A 106 1.84 -0.34 2.45
N SER A 107 1.07 0.56 3.07
CA SER A 107 1.23 0.86 4.48
C SER A 107 -0.09 1.00 5.21
N ILE A 108 -0.04 0.66 6.50
CA ILE A 108 -1.11 0.85 7.46
C ILE A 108 -0.53 1.65 8.61
N SER A 109 -1.08 2.84 8.83
CA SER A 109 -0.63 3.74 9.90
C SER A 109 -1.57 3.70 11.09
N ARG A 110 -0.99 3.64 12.29
CA ARG A 110 -1.71 3.77 13.56
C ARG A 110 -1.89 5.22 13.98
N ARG A 111 -0.95 6.12 13.66
CA ARG A 111 -1.00 7.52 14.13
C ARG A 111 -2.11 8.28 13.44
N GLU A 112 -2.16 8.15 12.13
CA GLU A 112 -3.28 8.55 11.29
C GLU A 112 -3.90 7.26 10.78
N PRO A 113 -5.13 6.88 11.17
CA PRO A 113 -5.73 5.60 10.82
C PRO A 113 -6.03 5.59 9.32
N HIS A 114 -5.04 5.28 8.49
CA HIS A 114 -5.18 5.24 7.06
C HIS A 114 -4.37 4.09 6.46
N ILE A 115 -4.87 3.64 5.31
CA ILE A 115 -4.17 2.76 4.38
C ILE A 115 -3.59 3.65 3.27
N LEU A 116 -2.34 3.38 2.90
CA LEU A 116 -1.71 3.98 1.72
C LEU A 116 -1.23 2.85 0.80
N ILE A 117 -1.61 2.92 -0.47
CA ILE A 117 -1.14 2.02 -1.53
C ILE A 117 -0.52 2.90 -2.61
N ALA A 118 0.75 2.67 -2.93
CA ALA A 118 1.44 3.29 -4.05
C ALA A 118 1.88 2.21 -5.04
N CYS A 119 1.42 2.34 -6.28
CA CYS A 119 1.73 1.42 -7.36
C CYS A 119 2.15 2.18 -8.62
N ARG A 120 3.05 1.59 -9.42
CA ARG A 120 3.28 2.01 -10.80
C ARG A 120 1.97 1.93 -11.58
N LYS A 121 1.61 3.00 -12.28
CA LYS A 121 0.37 3.11 -13.05
C LYS A 121 0.31 1.99 -14.09
N ARG A 122 -0.67 1.10 -13.92
CA ARG A 122 -1.11 0.11 -14.90
C ARG A 122 -2.63 0.03 -14.79
N GLU A 123 -3.34 0.21 -15.88
CA GLU A 123 -4.82 0.26 -15.84
C GLU A 123 -5.40 -1.07 -15.35
N SER A 124 -4.77 -2.19 -15.74
CA SER A 124 -5.14 -3.53 -15.30
C SER A 124 -5.02 -3.78 -13.79
N THR A 125 -4.31 -2.93 -13.03
CA THR A 125 -4.08 -3.14 -11.60
C THR A 125 -5.05 -2.37 -10.70
N ILE A 126 -5.85 -1.46 -11.24
CA ILE A 126 -6.82 -0.64 -10.46
C ILE A 126 -7.79 -1.54 -9.68
N GLY A 127 -8.35 -2.55 -10.34
CA GLY A 127 -9.26 -3.50 -9.68
C GLY A 127 -8.60 -4.23 -8.52
N ALA A 128 -7.33 -4.63 -8.66
CA ALA A 128 -6.58 -5.30 -7.60
C ALA A 128 -6.23 -4.35 -6.44
N ILE A 129 -5.99 -3.07 -6.71
CA ILE A 129 -5.78 -2.04 -5.67
C ILE A 129 -7.04 -1.85 -4.84
N LEU A 130 -8.22 -1.75 -5.48
CA LEU A 130 -9.48 -1.60 -4.77
C LEU A 130 -9.84 -2.84 -3.95
N LYS A 131 -9.62 -4.04 -4.50
CA LYS A 131 -9.81 -5.30 -3.77
C LYS A 131 -8.87 -5.43 -2.58
N LEU A 132 -7.59 -5.05 -2.74
CA LEU A 132 -6.64 -5.01 -1.62
C LEU A 132 -7.12 -4.04 -0.53
N LEU A 133 -7.62 -2.87 -0.91
CA LEU A 133 -8.15 -1.87 0.02
C LEU A 133 -9.32 -2.44 0.83
N GLU A 134 -10.29 -3.06 0.14
CA GLU A 134 -11.47 -3.64 0.75
C GLU A 134 -11.11 -4.80 1.69
N ALA A 135 -10.27 -5.74 1.23
CA ALA A 135 -9.80 -6.86 2.04
C ALA A 135 -9.03 -6.38 3.29
N THR A 136 -8.20 -5.36 3.14
CA THR A 136 -7.47 -4.77 4.28
C THR A 136 -8.43 -4.10 5.26
N ALA A 137 -9.42 -3.35 4.77
CA ALA A 137 -10.40 -2.71 5.62
C ALA A 137 -11.26 -3.75 6.37
N LYS A 138 -11.70 -4.84 5.71
CA LYS A 138 -12.36 -5.99 6.34
C LYS A 138 -11.50 -6.60 7.44
N ALA A 139 -10.22 -6.84 7.16
CA ALA A 139 -9.29 -7.45 8.11
C ALA A 139 -9.01 -6.57 9.34
N VAL A 140 -9.05 -5.23 9.19
CA VAL A 140 -8.75 -4.30 10.29
C VAL A 140 -10.00 -3.88 11.07
N CYS A 141 -11.13 -3.63 10.39
CA CYS A 141 -12.35 -3.07 11.00
C CYS A 141 -13.45 -4.14 11.21
N GLY A 142 -13.39 -5.28 10.53
CA GLY A 142 -14.47 -6.26 10.49
C GLY A 142 -15.45 -6.03 9.34
N PRO A 143 -16.28 -7.03 8.98
CA PRO A 143 -17.16 -6.98 7.80
C PRO A 143 -18.33 -5.99 7.92
N GLU A 144 -18.77 -5.65 9.12
CA GLU A 144 -19.99 -4.85 9.35
C GLU A 144 -19.77 -3.34 9.24
N GLU A 145 -18.53 -2.85 9.32
CA GLU A 145 -18.23 -1.40 9.42
C GLU A 145 -17.98 -0.70 8.07
N LEU A 146 -18.00 -1.43 6.95
CA LEU A 146 -17.60 -0.92 5.62
C LEU A 146 -18.66 -0.04 4.94
N THR A 147 -19.92 -0.13 5.37
CA THR A 147 -21.08 0.50 4.71
C THR A 147 -21.51 1.81 5.34
N HIS A 148 -20.94 2.23 6.48
CA HIS A 148 -21.31 3.48 7.13
C HIS A 148 -20.59 4.70 6.53
N GLY A 149 -20.95 5.02 5.29
CA GLY A 149 -20.88 6.40 4.81
C GLY A 149 -21.72 7.26 5.75
N ARG A 150 -21.06 8.18 6.48
CA ARG A 150 -21.73 9.27 7.22
C ARG A 150 -22.62 10.05 6.26
N ARG A 151 -23.89 9.65 6.10
CA ARG A 151 -24.94 10.60 5.76
C ARG A 151 -25.08 11.51 6.96
N GLY A 152 -24.67 12.76 6.79
CA GLY A 152 -24.78 13.79 7.81
C GLY A 152 -26.19 13.82 8.38
N ARG A 153 -26.29 13.68 9.70
CA ARG A 153 -27.43 14.24 10.43
C ARG A 153 -27.26 15.76 10.35
N ARG A 154 -28.13 16.37 9.55
CA ARG A 154 -28.50 17.78 9.72
C ARG A 154 -29.11 17.97 11.11
#